data_AF-A0A7C7T513-F1
#
_entry.id   AF-A0A7C7T513-F1
#
_cell.length_a   1.000
_cell.length_b   1.000
_cell.length_c   1.000
_cell.angle_alpha   90.00
_cell.angle_beta   90.00
_cell.angle_gamma   90.00
#
_symmetry.space_group_name_H-M   'P 1'
#
loop_
_entity.id
_entity.type
_entity.pdbx_description
1 polymer ?
#
loop_
_entity_poly.entity_id
_entity_poly.type
_entity_poly.pdbx_seq_one_letter_code
_entity_poly.pdbx_strand_id
1 'polypeptide(L)' 'MLNDEGVNGTVHIGIGTSANLGGQVTAKTHFDAITQAPTVWIDGEPVLSDGKILLKDCSVV' A
#
# COMPACT_ATOMS: atom_id res chain seq x y z
N MET A 1 -13.00 -2.23 5.41
CA MET A 1 -11.54 -2.33 5.20
C MET A 1 -11.23 -2.89 3.83
N LEU A 2 -11.63 -4.12 3.46
CA LEU A 2 -11.30 -4.68 2.13
C LEU A 2 -11.67 -3.77 0.93
N ASN A 3 -12.87 -3.17 0.95
CA ASN A 3 -13.27 -2.22 -0.10
C ASN A 3 -12.52 -0.88 -0.06
N ASP A 4 -12.03 -0.48 1.12
CA ASP A 4 -11.29 0.76 1.33
C ASP A 4 -9.81 0.59 0.93
N GLU A 5 -9.23 -0.60 1.19
CA GLU A 5 -7.87 -0.99 0.82
C GLU A 5 -7.70 -1.15 -0.70
N GLY A 6 -8.76 -1.60 -1.39
CA GLY A 6 -8.75 -1.86 -2.83
C GLY A 6 -9.08 -0.64 -3.69
N VAL A 7 -9.24 0.55 -3.12
CA VAL A 7 -9.58 1.75 -3.89
C VAL A 7 -8.36 2.21 -4.71
N ASN A 8 -8.55 2.28 -6.02
CA ASN A 8 -7.50 2.74 -6.94
C ASN A 8 -6.96 4.11 -6.52
N GLY A 9 -5.63 4.24 -6.45
CA GLY A 9 -4.97 5.49 -6.06
C GLY A 9 -4.90 5.75 -4.55
N THR A 10 -5.34 4.82 -3.71
CA THR A 10 -5.12 4.90 -2.25
C THR A 10 -3.91 4.07 -1.83
N VAL A 11 -3.39 4.36 -0.64
CA VAL A 11 -2.30 3.58 -0.02
C VAL A 11 -2.75 3.10 1.34
N HIS A 12 -2.41 1.86 1.64
CA HIS A 12 -2.74 1.20 2.88
C HIS A 12 -1.45 0.79 3.62
N ILE A 13 -1.35 1.09 4.92
CA ILE A 13 -0.29 0.60 5.81
C ILE A 13 -0.94 -0.31 6.87
N GLY A 14 -0.53 -1.58 6.88
CA GLY A 14 -0.94 -2.57 7.86
C GLY A 14 0.07 -2.68 9.02
N ILE A 15 -0.42 -2.63 10.26
CA ILE A 15 0.38 -2.79 11.48
C ILE A 15 -0.13 -4.02 12.24
N GLY A 16 0.70 -5.04 12.37
CA GLY A 16 0.32 -6.28 13.03
C GLY A 16 1.23 -7.46 12.71
N THR A 17 0.63 -8.63 12.51
CA THR A 17 1.34 -9.88 12.23
C THR A 17 1.97 -9.85 10.85
N SER A 18 3.28 -10.08 10.78
CA SER A 18 4.04 -10.25 9.52
C SER A 18 4.48 -11.69 9.27
N ALA A 19 4.29 -12.61 10.24
CA ALA A 19 4.69 -14.01 10.12
C ALA A 19 4.12 -14.73 8.88
N ASN A 20 2.91 -14.37 8.46
CA ASN A 20 2.26 -14.94 7.26
C ASN A 20 2.84 -14.43 5.93
N LEU A 21 3.66 -13.38 5.98
CA LEU A 21 4.29 -12.73 4.83
C LEU A 21 5.83 -12.91 4.84
N GLY A 22 6.35 -13.82 5.67
CA GLY A 22 7.80 -14.08 5.81
C GLY A 22 8.52 -13.20 6.83
N GLY A 23 7.80 -12.36 7.57
CA GLY A 23 8.33 -11.63 8.71
C GLY A 23 8.43 -12.48 9.99
N GLN A 24 8.84 -11.85 11.10
CA GLN A 24 9.03 -12.53 12.39
C GLN A 24 8.00 -12.10 13.45
N VAL A 25 7.11 -11.16 13.13
CA VAL A 25 6.19 -10.57 14.12
C VAL A 25 4.87 -11.33 14.13
N THR A 26 4.42 -11.72 15.33
CA THR A 26 3.06 -12.15 15.61
C THR A 26 2.44 -11.17 16.61
N ALA A 27 1.30 -10.59 16.25
CA ALA A 27 0.58 -9.63 17.07
C ALA A 27 -0.85 -10.11 17.36
N LYS A 28 -1.44 -9.65 18.47
CA LYS A 28 -2.83 -9.98 18.83
C LYS A 28 -3.87 -9.21 18.00
N THR A 29 -3.44 -8.14 17.34
CA THR A 29 -4.31 -7.24 16.59
C THR A 29 -3.61 -6.84 15.30
N HIS A 30 -4.43 -6.50 14.31
CA HIS A 30 -4.04 -5.96 13.03
C HIS A 30 -4.81 -4.66 12.80
N PHE A 31 -4.11 -3.60 12.41
CA PHE A 31 -4.70 -2.29 12.16
C PHE A 31 -4.35 -1.82 10.77
N ASP A 32 -5.35 -1.25 10.10
CA ASP A 32 -5.22 -0.75 8.76
C ASP A 32 -5.42 0.76 8.70
N ALA A 33 -4.38 1.47 8.27
CA ALA A 33 -4.44 2.90 7.99
C ALA A 33 -4.54 3.12 6.48
N ILE A 34 -5.50 3.92 6.04
CA ILE A 34 -5.71 4.27 4.63
C ILE A 34 -5.38 5.76 4.43
N THR A 35 -4.53 6.04 3.46
CA THR A 35 -4.20 7.41 3.03
C THR A 35 -4.92 7.69 1.71
N GLN A 36 -5.81 8.68 1.73
CA GLN A 36 -6.47 9.18 0.53
C GLN A 36 -5.59 10.20 -0.17
N ALA A 37 -5.56 10.17 -1.51
CA ALA A 37 -4.76 11.06 -2.35
C ALA A 37 -3.27 11.20 -1.94
N PRO A 38 -2.53 10.08 -1.74
CA PRO A 38 -1.12 10.15 -1.36
C PRO A 38 -0.23 10.58 -2.52
N THR A 39 0.95 11.10 -2.19
CA THR A 39 2.11 11.13 -3.09
C THR A 39 3.14 10.12 -2.57
N VAL A 40 3.58 9.21 -3.45
CA VAL A 40 4.44 8.07 -3.09
C VAL A 40 5.66 8.05 -4.01
N TRP A 41 6.81 7.82 -3.39
CA TRP A 41 8.08 7.59 -4.06
C TRP A 41 8.58 6.19 -3.70
N ILE A 42 9.07 5.45 -4.68
CA ILE A 42 9.75 4.16 -4.50
C ILE A 42 11.14 4.32 -5.12
N ASP A 43 12.19 4.04 -4.35
CA ASP A 43 13.58 4.15 -4.79
C ASP A 43 13.96 5.52 -5.41
N GLY A 44 13.29 6.58 -4.97
CA GLY A 44 13.48 7.95 -5.46
C GLY A 44 12.61 8.33 -6.66
N GLU A 45 11.88 7.39 -7.26
CA GLU A 45 10.98 7.64 -8.38
C GLU A 45 9.52 7.85 -7.90
N PRO A 46 8.83 8.92 -8.36
CA PRO A 46 7.43 9.14 -8.01
C PRO A 46 6.53 8.15 -8.75
N VAL A 47 5.76 7.35 -8.01
CA VAL A 47 4.85 6.33 -8.57
C VAL A 47 3.37 6.70 -8.42
N LEU A 48 3.04 7.50 -7.40
CA LEU A 48 1.75 8.15 -7.24
C LEU A 48 1.95 9.64 -6.91
N SER A 49 1.07 10.51 -7.41
CA SER A 49 0.97 11.91 -7.01
C SER A 49 -0.49 12.30 -6.82
N ASP A 50 -0.84 12.80 -5.64
CA ASP A 50 -2.20 13.17 -5.24
C ASP A 50 -3.24 12.09 -5.57
N GLY A 51 -2.89 10.82 -5.34
CA GLY A 51 -3.72 9.65 -5.63
C GLY A 51 -3.81 9.25 -7.10
N LYS A 52 -3.06 9.90 -7.99
CA LYS A 52 -2.97 9.52 -9.40
C LYS A 52 -1.74 8.64 -9.62
N ILE A 53 -1.95 7.48 -10.22
CA ILE A 53 -0.87 6.56 -10.61
C ILE A 53 -0.08 7.18 -11.77
N LEU A 54 1.24 7.23 -11.63
CA LEU A 54 2.17 7.83 -12.60
C LEU A 54 2.88 6.80 -13.49
N LEU A 55 2.79 5.51 -13.15
CA LEU A 55 3.40 4.43 -13.92
C LEU A 55 2.72 4.30 -15.29
N LYS A 56 3.51 4.30 -16.37
CA LYS A 56 3.05 3.96 -17.73
C LYS A 56 3.20 2.46 -17.97
N ASP A 57 2.17 1.85 -18.58
CA ASP A 57 2.12 0.48 -19.09
C ASP A 57 3.05 -0.51 -18.37
N CYS A 58 2.61 -0.97 -17.19
CA CYS A 58 3.11 -2.23 -16.65
C CYS A 58 2.56 -3.36 -17.51
N SER A 59 3.31 -3.79 -18.54
CA SER A 59 3.15 -5.13 -19.07
C SER A 59 3.55 -6.10 -17.96
N VAL A 60 2.56 -6.72 -17.33
CA VAL A 60 2.78 -7.84 -16.41
C VAL A 60 3.49 -8.93 -17.21
N VAL A 61 4.76 -9.19 -16.87
CA VAL A 61 5.54 -10.30 -17.44
C VAL A 61 5.00 -11.62 -16.90
#